data_AF-A0A084QTK5-F1
#
_entry.id   AF-A0A084QTK5-F1
#
_cell.length_a   1.000
_cell.length_b   1.000
_cell.length_c   1.000
_cell.angle_alpha   90.00
_cell.angle_beta   90.00
_cell.angle_gamma   90.00
#
_symmetry.space_group_name_H-M   'P 1'
#
loop_
_entity.id
_entity.type
_entity.pdbx_description
1 polymer ?
#
loop_
_entity_poly.entity_id
_entity_poly.type
_entity_poly.pdbx_seq_one_letter_code
_entity_poly.pdbx_strand_id
1 'polypeptide(L)'
;MASLRGGAMSIGQRAAWLYHESGVASLYETGRDSWLVIIARTCRMFAFGAVSLIMALFFAELKFSDLQIGVFMTLTLTGDVILGLVITLMADGLGRRRVLFAGGLLMAISGLVFSYFESFWILLPAAVVGVVSATGSDFGPFRAIEESMLSHLTTPKTRADVLSWYVTSSSLGAAAGTEVAGRFNEALRSREGWDIKGTYHATFWVYIVMGVLNMVLALSMSAKCEAAKAPIEATGEAAQGLLDEDQATDEDDGHVVPPAAKKREQIRSRFSQVSSATRIVMYRVWFLLAIDSLADGMCSNTLTNYYLDRKFHLAKSTLGDIMSTAHVLATVSAVFAGPLARHIGLVNTMVFTHLPSSIAVLLFPAPQSLALTVVFLFLRYGLNNMDQAPRTAFIAAVVRPEERTAVMGITTTVRTLASTLGPSITGALAGSENFWVAFVVGGALRVLYDLGLWVMCINMRLHAHEPNPPQPIALRESTEETPVETGSPQRDEHSYRT
;
A
#
# COMPACT_ATOMS: atom_id res chain seq x y z
N MET A 1 21.60 24.97 -0.32
CA MET A 1 22.77 25.52 0.40
C MET A 1 22.44 26.96 0.83
N ALA A 2 22.87 27.30 2.04
CA ALA A 2 22.51 28.44 2.88
C ALA A 2 22.28 29.81 2.21
N SER A 3 21.15 30.45 2.56
CA SER A 3 21.07 31.89 2.89
C SER A 3 19.63 32.30 3.24
N LEU A 4 19.16 31.97 4.43
CA LEU A 4 18.13 32.78 5.09
C LEU A 4 18.58 33.04 6.53
N ARG A 5 19.32 34.15 6.65
CA ARG A 5 19.72 34.80 7.89
C ARG A 5 18.47 35.08 8.75
N GLY A 6 18.45 34.54 9.96
CA GLY A 6 18.29 35.32 11.20
C GLY A 6 17.17 36.35 11.32
N GLY A 7 16.02 36.18 10.68
CA GLY A 7 14.80 36.92 10.98
C GLY A 7 13.81 35.98 11.67
N ALA A 8 13.38 36.30 12.89
CA ALA A 8 12.34 35.53 13.56
C ALA A 8 11.05 35.57 12.71
N MET A 9 10.77 34.51 11.94
CA MET A 9 9.53 34.39 11.18
C MET A 9 8.34 34.66 12.09
N SER A 10 7.43 35.55 11.66
CA SER A 10 6.19 35.82 12.39
C SER A 10 5.36 34.54 12.48
N ILE A 11 4.48 34.43 13.48
CA ILE A 11 3.62 33.24 13.67
C ILE A 11 2.83 32.94 12.39
N GLY A 12 2.36 33.97 11.67
CA GLY A 12 1.66 33.83 10.40
C GLY A 12 2.56 33.30 9.26
N GLN A 13 3.83 33.73 9.19
CA GLN A 13 4.79 33.22 8.20
C GLN A 13 5.17 31.77 8.49
N ARG A 14 5.31 31.39 9.76
CA ARG A 14 5.53 29.99 10.16
C ARG A 14 4.32 29.11 9.81
N ALA A 15 3.11 29.59 10.07
CA ALA A 15 1.88 28.86 9.74
C ALA A 15 1.71 28.70 8.21
N ALA A 16 1.96 29.74 7.43
CA ALA A 16 1.91 29.67 5.96
C ALA A 16 2.99 28.74 5.37
N TRP A 17 4.21 28.80 5.91
CA TRP A 17 5.28 27.89 5.53
C TRP A 17 4.92 26.43 5.87
N LEU A 18 4.41 26.19 7.08
CA LEU A 18 3.96 24.86 7.50
C LEU A 18 2.81 24.34 6.63
N TYR A 19 1.87 25.20 6.22
CA TYR A 19 0.74 24.86 5.37
C TYR A 19 1.17 24.43 3.95
N HIS A 20 2.18 25.07 3.39
CA HIS A 20 2.75 24.67 2.10
C HIS A 20 3.64 23.42 2.23
N GLU A 21 4.51 23.35 3.24
CA GLU A 21 5.45 22.24 3.42
C GLU A 21 4.75 20.94 3.86
N SER A 22 3.63 21.04 4.58
CA SER A 22 2.80 19.89 4.93
C SER A 22 2.02 19.30 3.76
N GLY A 23 1.99 19.96 2.60
CA GLY A 23 1.21 19.52 1.44
C GLY A 23 -0.30 19.70 1.58
N VAL A 24 -0.77 20.37 2.65
CA VAL A 24 -2.20 20.67 2.85
C VAL A 24 -2.68 21.68 1.80
N ALA A 25 -1.82 22.64 1.42
CA ALA A 25 -2.07 23.54 0.29
C ALA A 25 -2.42 22.77 -1.00
N SER A 26 -1.62 21.76 -1.33
CA SER A 26 -1.82 20.88 -2.49
C SER A 26 -3.17 20.14 -2.43
N LEU A 27 -3.66 19.78 -1.24
CA LEU A 27 -4.98 19.17 -1.05
C LEU A 27 -6.12 20.16 -1.36
N TYR A 28 -6.00 21.40 -0.87
CA TYR A 28 -6.99 22.45 -1.13
C TYR A 28 -7.03 22.84 -2.61
N GLU A 29 -5.87 22.93 -3.28
CA GLU A 29 -5.77 23.22 -4.71
C GLU A 29 -6.41 22.13 -5.58
N THR A 30 -6.30 20.86 -5.18
CA THR A 30 -6.85 19.73 -5.94
C THR A 30 -8.40 19.69 -5.86
N GLY A 31 -8.98 20.22 -4.77
CA GLY A 31 -10.41 20.46 -4.63
C GLY A 31 -11.17 19.43 -3.77
N ARG A 32 -12.50 19.62 -3.68
CA ARG A 32 -13.39 18.91 -2.74
C ARG A 32 -13.39 17.38 -2.92
N ASP A 33 -13.30 16.88 -4.14
CA ASP A 33 -13.41 15.45 -4.41
C ASP A 33 -12.24 14.64 -3.82
N SER A 34 -11.03 15.21 -3.78
CA SER A 34 -9.87 14.58 -3.12
C SER A 34 -10.09 14.41 -1.63
N TRP A 35 -10.67 15.42 -0.96
CA TRP A 35 -11.06 15.31 0.45
C TRP A 35 -12.10 14.22 0.68
N LEU A 36 -13.12 14.12 -0.18
CA LEU A 36 -14.15 13.08 -0.05
C LEU A 36 -13.55 11.67 -0.17
N VAL A 37 -12.62 11.44 -1.08
CA VAL A 37 -11.94 10.14 -1.24
C VAL A 37 -11.08 9.83 -0.01
N ILE A 38 -10.31 10.80 0.48
CA ILE A 38 -9.45 10.62 1.67
C ILE A 38 -10.30 10.35 2.92
N ILE A 39 -11.40 11.08 3.12
CA ILE A 39 -12.29 10.90 4.26
C ILE A 39 -12.99 9.54 4.17
N ALA A 40 -13.50 9.14 2.99
CA ALA A 40 -14.15 7.84 2.81
C ALA A 40 -13.20 6.68 3.17
N ARG A 41 -11.96 6.73 2.68
CA ARG A 41 -10.94 5.74 3.08
C ARG A 41 -10.65 5.80 4.58
N THR A 42 -10.56 6.99 5.17
CA THR A 42 -10.30 7.16 6.61
C THR A 42 -11.41 6.54 7.47
N CYS A 43 -12.67 6.77 7.11
CA CYS A 43 -13.84 6.15 7.77
C CYS A 43 -13.83 4.63 7.62
N ARG A 44 -13.46 4.12 6.45
CA ARG A 44 -13.31 2.68 6.22
C ARG A 44 -12.19 2.07 7.06
N MET A 45 -11.02 2.69 7.09
CA MET A 45 -9.89 2.23 7.90
C MET A 45 -10.16 2.33 9.39
N PHE A 46 -10.94 3.32 9.83
CA PHE A 46 -11.44 3.40 11.20
C PHE A 46 -12.27 2.15 11.56
N ALA A 47 -13.20 1.76 10.69
CA ALA A 47 -14.00 0.55 10.90
C ALA A 47 -13.13 -0.72 10.91
N PHE A 48 -12.11 -0.79 10.04
CA PHE A 48 -11.18 -1.93 9.97
C PHE A 48 -10.32 -2.01 11.23
N GLY A 49 -9.79 -0.89 11.72
CA GLY A 49 -9.03 -0.80 12.96
C GLY A 49 -9.87 -1.24 14.17
N ALA A 50 -11.12 -0.78 14.25
CA ALA A 50 -12.06 -1.15 15.31
C ALA A 50 -12.34 -2.66 15.34
N VAL A 51 -12.66 -3.25 14.19
CA VAL A 51 -12.98 -4.68 14.08
C VAL A 51 -11.74 -5.55 14.28
N SER A 52 -10.57 -5.16 13.75
CA SER A 52 -9.32 -5.93 13.92
C SER A 52 -8.89 -6.09 15.37
N LEU A 53 -9.29 -5.16 16.26
CA LEU A 53 -9.04 -5.28 17.69
C LEU A 53 -9.72 -6.51 18.30
N ILE A 54 -10.98 -6.74 17.92
CA ILE A 54 -11.86 -7.71 18.58
C ILE A 54 -12.10 -8.98 17.76
N MET A 55 -11.81 -9.02 16.46
CA MET A 55 -12.31 -10.09 15.58
C MET A 55 -11.92 -11.51 16.02
N ALA A 56 -10.65 -11.77 16.32
CA ALA A 56 -10.23 -13.09 16.82
C ALA A 56 -10.76 -13.36 18.24
N LEU A 57 -10.86 -12.32 19.08
CA LEU A 57 -11.44 -12.43 20.42
C LEU A 57 -12.93 -12.79 20.38
N PHE A 58 -13.66 -12.22 19.43
CA PHE A 58 -15.05 -12.50 19.17
C PHE A 58 -15.25 -13.97 18.79
N PHE A 59 -14.46 -14.50 17.85
CA PHE A 59 -14.54 -15.90 17.50
C PHE A 59 -14.13 -16.85 18.63
N ALA A 60 -13.11 -16.48 19.42
CA ALA A 60 -12.72 -17.25 20.61
C ALA A 60 -13.87 -17.29 21.63
N GLU A 61 -14.61 -16.18 21.80
CA GLU A 61 -15.77 -16.15 22.69
C GLU A 61 -16.95 -16.98 22.15
N LEU A 62 -17.14 -17.01 20.82
CA LEU A 62 -18.06 -17.93 20.14
C LEU A 62 -17.60 -19.40 20.18
N LYS A 63 -16.50 -19.71 20.87
CA LYS A 63 -15.92 -21.05 21.03
C LYS A 63 -15.47 -21.69 19.72
N PHE A 64 -15.07 -20.87 18.75
CA PHE A 64 -14.39 -21.38 17.56
C PHE A 64 -12.97 -21.80 17.94
N SER A 65 -12.47 -22.88 17.33
CA SER A 65 -11.10 -23.33 17.57
C SER A 65 -10.09 -22.37 16.96
N ASP A 66 -8.88 -22.33 17.52
CA ASP A 66 -7.81 -21.46 17.01
C ASP A 66 -7.51 -21.71 15.52
N LEU A 67 -7.63 -22.97 15.07
CA LEU A 67 -7.53 -23.34 13.66
C LEU A 67 -8.67 -22.74 12.83
N GLN A 68 -9.93 -22.79 13.32
CA GLN A 68 -11.06 -22.17 12.64
C GLN A 68 -10.88 -20.65 12.51
N ILE A 69 -10.36 -19.98 13.54
CA ILE A 69 -10.03 -18.56 13.50
C ILE A 69 -8.98 -18.29 12.42
N GLY A 70 -7.88 -19.05 12.41
CA GLY A 70 -6.83 -18.92 11.39
C GLY A 70 -7.34 -19.15 9.96
N VAL A 71 -8.13 -20.20 9.76
CA VAL A 71 -8.76 -20.53 8.47
C VAL A 71 -9.74 -19.44 8.04
N PHE A 72 -10.53 -18.90 8.97
CA PHE A 72 -11.45 -17.79 8.70
C PHE A 72 -10.70 -16.57 8.13
N MET A 73 -9.60 -16.19 8.79
CA MET A 73 -8.76 -15.06 8.37
C MET A 73 -8.14 -15.31 6.99
N THR A 74 -7.60 -16.51 6.75
CA THR A 74 -7.02 -16.89 5.45
C THR A 74 -8.05 -16.88 4.33
N LEU A 75 -9.24 -17.44 4.55
CA LEU A 75 -10.32 -17.46 3.56
C LEU A 75 -10.86 -16.06 3.28
N THR A 76 -10.94 -15.20 4.30
CA THR A 76 -11.35 -13.80 4.12
C THR A 76 -10.32 -13.04 3.28
N LEU A 77 -9.03 -13.14 3.59
CA LEU A 77 -7.96 -12.52 2.80
C LEU A 77 -7.93 -13.05 1.35
N THR A 78 -8.10 -14.35 1.17
CA THR A 78 -8.15 -14.97 -0.17
C THR A 78 -9.38 -14.46 -0.94
N GLY A 79 -10.51 -14.36 -0.26
CA GLY A 79 -11.75 -13.77 -0.78
C GLY A 79 -11.56 -12.32 -1.20
N ASP A 80 -10.92 -11.48 -0.37
CA ASP A 80 -10.63 -10.08 -0.66
C ASP A 80 -9.78 -9.92 -1.93
N VAL A 81 -8.79 -10.79 -2.12
CA VAL A 81 -7.95 -10.80 -3.34
C VAL A 81 -8.77 -11.15 -4.57
N ILE A 82 -9.55 -12.24 -4.51
CA ILE A 82 -10.36 -12.70 -5.64
C ILE A 82 -11.41 -11.66 -5.99
N LEU A 83 -12.17 -11.19 -4.99
CA LEU A 83 -13.20 -10.19 -5.16
C LEU A 83 -12.60 -8.85 -5.62
N GLY A 84 -11.42 -8.49 -5.12
CA GLY A 84 -10.70 -7.30 -5.56
C GLY A 84 -10.29 -7.35 -7.02
N LEU A 85 -9.81 -8.49 -7.50
CA LEU A 85 -9.51 -8.68 -8.92
C LEU A 85 -10.79 -8.57 -9.77
N VAL A 86 -11.88 -9.23 -9.36
CA VAL A 86 -13.17 -9.17 -10.07
C VAL A 86 -13.70 -7.74 -10.13
N ILE A 87 -13.76 -7.05 -9.00
CA ILE A 87 -14.25 -5.67 -8.92
C ILE A 87 -13.37 -4.74 -9.74
N THR A 88 -12.04 -4.85 -9.66
CA THR A 88 -11.12 -4.00 -10.43
C THR A 88 -11.32 -4.17 -11.94
N LEU A 89 -11.50 -5.40 -12.41
CA LEU A 89 -11.77 -5.68 -13.83
C LEU A 89 -13.13 -5.16 -14.31
N MET A 90 -14.12 -5.10 -13.41
CA MET A 90 -15.47 -4.59 -13.72
C MET A 90 -15.62 -3.08 -13.45
N ALA A 91 -14.72 -2.48 -12.67
CA ALA A 91 -14.86 -1.12 -12.16
C ALA A 91 -14.89 -0.06 -13.26
N ASP A 92 -14.09 -0.24 -14.32
CA ASP A 92 -14.03 0.70 -15.45
C ASP A 92 -15.36 0.75 -16.23
N GLY A 93 -16.18 -0.31 -16.16
CA GLY A 93 -17.52 -0.34 -16.77
C GLY A 93 -18.65 0.10 -15.83
N LEU A 94 -18.52 -0.15 -14.53
CA LEU A 94 -19.56 0.13 -13.53
C LEU A 94 -19.57 1.61 -13.07
N GLY A 95 -18.42 2.28 -13.16
CA GLY A 95 -18.19 3.62 -12.63
C GLY A 95 -17.60 3.57 -11.21
N ARG A 96 -16.53 4.32 -10.99
CA ARG A 96 -15.71 4.26 -9.76
C ARG A 96 -16.50 4.67 -8.52
N ARG A 97 -17.36 5.68 -8.65
CA ARG A 97 -18.22 6.16 -7.56
C ARG A 97 -19.25 5.12 -7.13
N ARG A 98 -19.82 4.38 -8.09
CA ARG A 98 -20.78 3.31 -7.81
C ARG A 98 -20.12 2.14 -7.10
N VAL A 99 -18.87 1.81 -7.45
CA VAL A 99 -18.10 0.79 -6.74
C VAL A 99 -17.85 1.19 -5.29
N LEU A 100 -17.47 2.45 -5.01
CA LEU A 100 -17.32 2.94 -3.64
C LEU A 100 -18.63 2.88 -2.85
N PHE A 101 -19.75 3.29 -3.48
CA PHE A 101 -21.08 3.18 -2.85
C PHE A 101 -21.46 1.74 -2.54
N ALA A 102 -21.29 0.82 -3.51
CA ALA A 102 -21.54 -0.60 -3.33
C ALA A 102 -20.66 -1.19 -2.22
N GLY A 103 -19.41 -0.75 -2.12
CA GLY A 103 -18.52 -1.10 -1.01
C GLY A 103 -19.07 -0.69 0.35
N GLY A 104 -19.51 0.56 0.49
CA GLY A 104 -20.14 1.03 1.73
C GLY A 104 -21.41 0.27 2.10
N LEU A 105 -22.23 -0.10 1.10
CA LEU A 105 -23.43 -0.92 1.30
C LEU A 105 -23.07 -2.35 1.77
N LEU A 106 -22.10 -2.99 1.10
CA LEU A 106 -21.61 -4.30 1.48
C LEU A 106 -21.02 -4.31 2.89
N MET A 107 -20.32 -3.23 3.26
CA MET A 107 -19.85 -3.04 4.63
C MET A 107 -21.01 -2.96 5.63
N ALA A 108 -22.05 -2.18 5.34
CA ALA A 108 -23.19 -2.07 6.25
C ALA A 108 -23.94 -3.41 6.41
N ILE A 109 -24.10 -4.16 5.31
CA ILE A 109 -24.73 -5.49 5.33
C ILE A 109 -23.90 -6.47 6.15
N SER A 110 -22.59 -6.54 5.95
CA SER A 110 -21.73 -7.45 6.72
C SER A 110 -21.69 -7.06 8.20
N GLY A 111 -21.63 -5.77 8.53
CA GLY A 111 -21.77 -5.29 9.91
C GLY A 111 -23.07 -5.73 10.58
N LEU A 112 -24.20 -5.69 9.85
CA LEU A 112 -25.48 -6.23 10.33
C LEU A 112 -25.41 -7.74 10.57
N VAL A 113 -24.84 -8.49 9.64
CA VAL A 113 -24.70 -9.96 9.79
C VAL A 113 -23.86 -10.29 11.04
N PHE A 114 -22.72 -9.65 11.22
CA PHE A 114 -21.88 -9.84 12.41
C PHE A 114 -22.53 -9.35 13.71
N SER A 115 -23.50 -8.45 13.65
CA SER A 115 -24.22 -7.97 14.84
C SER A 115 -25.26 -8.97 15.36
N TYR A 116 -25.76 -9.88 14.52
CA TYR A 116 -26.88 -10.78 14.86
C TYR A 116 -26.58 -12.28 14.73
N PHE A 117 -25.59 -12.67 13.91
CA PHE A 117 -25.30 -14.07 13.64
C PHE A 117 -24.00 -14.51 14.30
N GLU A 118 -23.97 -15.78 14.72
CA GLU A 118 -22.82 -16.41 15.38
C GLU A 118 -22.27 -17.60 14.57
N SER A 119 -22.94 -17.98 13.47
CA SER A 119 -22.57 -19.18 12.70
C SER A 119 -21.38 -18.92 11.78
N PHE A 120 -20.35 -19.77 11.86
CA PHE A 120 -19.16 -19.71 11.02
C PHE A 120 -19.50 -19.61 9.52
N TRP A 121 -20.46 -20.42 9.07
CA TRP A 121 -20.86 -20.50 7.67
C TRP A 121 -21.65 -19.30 7.16
N ILE A 122 -22.19 -18.48 8.07
CA ILE A 122 -22.88 -17.22 7.74
C ILE A 122 -21.89 -16.06 7.79
N LEU A 123 -21.06 -16.02 8.83
CA LEU A 123 -20.07 -14.98 9.05
C LEU A 123 -18.98 -14.97 7.98
N LEU A 124 -18.56 -16.15 7.48
CA LEU A 124 -17.49 -16.25 6.51
C LEU A 124 -17.86 -15.64 5.14
N PRO A 125 -18.97 -16.02 4.48
CA PRO A 125 -19.40 -15.35 3.26
C PRO A 125 -19.65 -13.85 3.47
N ALA A 126 -20.22 -13.45 4.62
CA ALA A 126 -20.43 -12.04 4.93
C ALA A 126 -19.11 -11.27 5.07
N ALA A 127 -18.07 -11.87 5.63
CA ALA A 127 -16.74 -11.27 5.72
C ALA A 127 -16.09 -11.13 4.35
N VAL A 128 -16.13 -12.19 3.54
CA VAL A 128 -15.55 -12.22 2.18
C VAL A 128 -16.25 -11.23 1.25
N VAL A 129 -17.58 -11.24 1.21
CA VAL A 129 -18.35 -10.37 0.30
C VAL A 129 -18.43 -8.94 0.84
N GLY A 130 -18.53 -8.79 2.16
CA GLY A 130 -18.57 -7.50 2.85
C GLY A 130 -17.23 -6.77 2.91
N VAL A 131 -16.14 -7.40 2.44
CA VAL A 131 -14.75 -6.91 2.52
C VAL A 131 -14.41 -6.53 3.96
N VAL A 132 -14.80 -7.39 4.90
CA VAL A 132 -14.48 -7.21 6.31
C VAL A 132 -13.02 -7.56 6.49
N SER A 133 -12.20 -6.54 6.67
CA SER A 133 -10.76 -6.73 6.85
C SER A 133 -10.47 -7.47 8.16
N ALA A 134 -10.33 -8.79 8.04
CA ALA A 134 -10.12 -9.69 9.16
C ALA A 134 -8.77 -9.43 9.85
N THR A 135 -7.79 -8.86 9.12
CA THR A 135 -6.45 -8.51 9.62
C THR A 135 -6.25 -7.02 9.91
N GLY A 136 -7.27 -6.17 9.67
CA GLY A 136 -7.18 -4.72 9.86
C GLY A 136 -6.41 -3.97 8.77
N SER A 137 -6.14 -4.62 7.64
CA SER A 137 -5.43 -4.06 6.49
C SER A 137 -6.27 -4.06 5.21
N ASP A 138 -5.98 -3.12 4.34
CA ASP A 138 -6.76 -2.85 3.15
C ASP A 138 -6.24 -3.65 1.95
N PHE A 139 -6.71 -4.89 1.79
CA PHE A 139 -6.32 -5.78 0.69
C PHE A 139 -7.29 -5.78 -0.50
N GLY A 140 -8.16 -4.78 -0.58
CA GLY A 140 -9.28 -4.76 -1.52
C GLY A 140 -9.08 -3.95 -2.82
N PRO A 141 -10.08 -4.01 -3.72
CA PRO A 141 -10.12 -3.22 -4.95
C PRO A 141 -10.22 -1.72 -4.69
N PHE A 142 -10.72 -1.35 -3.51
CA PHE A 142 -10.96 0.03 -3.13
C PHE A 142 -9.70 0.86 -3.20
N ARG A 143 -8.58 0.35 -2.68
CA ARG A 143 -7.31 1.06 -2.72
C ARG A 143 -6.87 1.39 -4.16
N ALA A 144 -6.97 0.43 -5.08
CA ALA A 144 -6.58 0.63 -6.47
C ALA A 144 -7.49 1.65 -7.18
N ILE A 145 -8.79 1.59 -6.91
CA ILE A 145 -9.77 2.52 -7.46
C ILE A 145 -9.55 3.93 -6.90
N GLU A 146 -9.39 4.06 -5.58
CA GLU A 146 -9.16 5.33 -4.86
C GLU A 146 -7.84 5.99 -5.31
N GLU A 147 -6.74 5.22 -5.40
CA GLU A 147 -5.46 5.72 -5.92
C GLU A 147 -5.59 6.17 -7.38
N SER A 148 -6.34 5.44 -8.19
CA SER A 148 -6.61 5.83 -9.58
C SER A 148 -7.47 7.10 -9.67
N MET A 149 -8.50 7.24 -8.82
CA MET A 149 -9.32 8.47 -8.74
C MET A 149 -8.45 9.66 -8.35
N LEU A 150 -7.63 9.52 -7.29
CA LEU A 150 -6.73 10.59 -6.86
C LEU A 150 -5.70 10.93 -7.95
N SER A 151 -5.18 9.94 -8.68
CA SER A 151 -4.24 10.19 -9.77
C SER A 151 -4.82 11.03 -10.92
N HIS A 152 -6.14 10.91 -11.16
CA HIS A 152 -6.88 11.71 -12.15
C HIS A 152 -7.24 13.11 -11.65
N LEU A 153 -7.54 13.24 -10.36
CA LEU A 153 -7.85 14.53 -9.74
C LEU A 153 -6.61 15.41 -9.54
N THR A 154 -5.44 14.78 -9.37
CA THR A 154 -4.18 15.47 -9.03
C THR A 154 -3.31 15.79 -10.24
N THR A 155 -2.48 16.82 -10.11
CA THR A 155 -1.44 17.17 -11.07
C THR A 155 -0.10 16.55 -10.67
N PRO A 156 0.90 16.45 -11.56
CA PRO A 156 2.24 15.95 -11.20
C PRO A 156 2.89 16.69 -10.02
N LYS A 157 2.52 17.96 -9.78
CA LYS A 157 3.01 18.76 -8.65
C LYS A 157 2.32 18.41 -7.33
N THR A 158 1.01 18.15 -7.35
CA THR A 158 0.22 17.93 -6.13
C THR A 158 0.04 16.45 -5.75
N ARG A 159 0.30 15.53 -6.69
CA ARG A 159 0.02 14.10 -6.53
C ARG A 159 0.73 13.45 -5.35
N ALA A 160 2.02 13.76 -5.14
CA ALA A 160 2.80 13.16 -4.07
C ALA A 160 2.22 13.52 -2.68
N ASP A 161 1.91 14.80 -2.47
CA ASP A 161 1.34 15.30 -1.21
C ASP A 161 -0.03 14.70 -0.92
N VAL A 162 -0.90 14.65 -1.95
CA VAL A 162 -2.25 14.11 -1.82
C VAL A 162 -2.22 12.61 -1.51
N LEU A 163 -1.34 11.85 -2.17
CA LEU A 163 -1.16 10.42 -1.87
C LEU A 163 -0.57 10.20 -0.46
N SER A 164 0.32 11.08 -0.01
CA SER A 164 0.86 11.05 1.36
C SER A 164 -0.25 11.23 2.40
N TRP A 165 -1.11 12.24 2.23
CA TRP A 165 -2.26 12.46 3.11
C TRP A 165 -3.31 11.35 3.02
N TYR A 166 -3.51 10.78 1.84
CA TYR A 166 -4.38 9.64 1.62
C TYR A 166 -3.95 8.41 2.41
N VAL A 167 -2.64 8.13 2.50
CA VAL A 167 -2.11 7.04 3.33
C VAL A 167 -2.13 7.42 4.80
N THR A 168 -1.56 8.57 5.15
CA THR A 168 -1.40 9.03 6.55
C THR A 168 -2.74 9.14 7.28
N SER A 169 -3.73 9.80 6.68
CA SER A 169 -5.06 9.96 7.30
C SER A 169 -5.74 8.61 7.52
N SER A 170 -5.57 7.68 6.59
CA SER A 170 -6.14 6.34 6.69
C SER A 170 -5.49 5.50 7.80
N SER A 171 -4.18 5.61 7.99
CA SER A 171 -3.45 4.95 9.08
C SER A 171 -3.83 5.52 10.45
N LEU A 172 -3.96 6.85 10.54
CA LEU A 172 -4.49 7.49 11.76
C LEU A 172 -5.95 7.11 12.03
N GLY A 173 -6.76 6.97 10.98
CA GLY A 173 -8.12 6.46 11.07
C GLY A 173 -8.16 5.06 11.68
N ALA A 174 -7.31 4.15 11.22
CA ALA A 174 -7.19 2.81 11.80
C ALA A 174 -6.78 2.84 13.27
N ALA A 175 -5.77 3.64 13.64
CA ALA A 175 -5.34 3.81 15.03
C ALA A 175 -6.48 4.31 15.92
N ALA A 176 -7.18 5.37 15.48
CA ALA A 176 -8.33 5.91 16.18
C ALA A 176 -9.48 4.90 16.30
N GLY A 177 -9.72 4.09 15.26
CA GLY A 177 -10.71 3.03 15.27
C GLY A 177 -10.41 1.97 16.33
N THR A 178 -9.17 1.51 16.39
CA THR A 178 -8.69 0.55 17.39
C THR A 178 -8.83 1.12 18.81
N GLU A 179 -8.43 2.37 19.02
CA GLU A 179 -8.56 3.06 20.30
C GLU A 179 -10.03 3.16 20.77
N VAL A 180 -10.89 3.66 19.88
CA VAL A 180 -12.31 3.85 20.17
C VAL A 180 -12.97 2.51 20.43
N ALA A 181 -12.64 1.46 19.67
CA ALA A 181 -13.16 0.12 19.91
C ALA A 181 -12.75 -0.41 21.29
N GLY A 182 -11.50 -0.22 21.70
CA GLY A 182 -11.02 -0.65 23.01
C GLY A 182 -11.81 0.01 24.15
N ARG A 183 -11.96 1.34 24.11
CA ARG A 183 -12.74 2.09 25.11
C ARG A 183 -14.23 1.79 25.04
N PHE A 184 -14.78 1.64 23.83
CA PHE A 184 -16.18 1.29 23.62
C PHE A 184 -16.50 -0.06 24.25
N ASN A 185 -15.65 -1.07 24.01
CA ASN A 185 -15.84 -2.40 24.58
C ASN A 185 -15.75 -2.39 26.11
N GLU A 186 -14.77 -1.67 26.67
CA GLU A 186 -14.64 -1.54 28.13
C GLU A 186 -15.83 -0.80 28.76
N ALA A 187 -16.28 0.29 28.14
CA ALA A 187 -17.40 1.08 28.61
C ALA A 187 -18.72 0.30 28.58
N LEU A 188 -18.98 -0.49 27.54
CA LEU A 188 -20.16 -1.35 27.47
C LEU A 188 -20.10 -2.47 28.50
N ARG A 189 -18.94 -3.14 28.63
CA ARG A 189 -18.74 -4.22 29.61
C ARG A 189 -18.93 -3.75 31.06
N SER A 190 -18.59 -2.51 31.37
CA SER A 190 -18.76 -1.94 32.71
C SER A 190 -20.22 -1.68 33.11
N ARG A 191 -21.17 -1.75 32.16
CA ARG A 191 -22.60 -1.53 32.42
C ARG A 191 -23.29 -2.83 32.78
N GLU A 192 -24.17 -2.79 33.77
CA GLU A 192 -24.98 -3.94 34.16
C GLU A 192 -25.83 -4.46 32.99
N GLY A 193 -25.83 -5.78 32.79
CA GLY A 193 -26.60 -6.45 31.74
C GLY A 193 -25.86 -6.73 30.43
N TRP A 194 -24.60 -6.28 30.27
CA TRP A 194 -23.80 -6.56 29.08
C TRP A 194 -22.88 -7.78 29.26
N ASP A 195 -23.04 -8.76 28.38
CA ASP A 195 -22.10 -9.87 28.23
C ASP A 195 -20.93 -9.49 27.29
N ILE A 196 -19.81 -10.21 27.41
CA ILE A 196 -18.62 -10.05 26.55
C ILE A 196 -19.02 -10.25 25.07
N LYS A 197 -19.82 -11.27 24.78
CA LYS A 197 -20.34 -11.52 23.42
C LYS A 197 -21.16 -10.35 22.88
N GLY A 198 -22.10 -9.85 23.69
CA GLY A 198 -22.95 -8.72 23.32
C GLY A 198 -22.14 -7.46 23.03
N THR A 199 -21.05 -7.24 23.77
CA THR A 199 -20.12 -6.12 23.57
C THR A 199 -19.40 -6.22 22.22
N TYR A 200 -18.95 -7.42 21.83
CA TYR A 200 -18.33 -7.63 20.52
C TYR A 200 -19.34 -7.46 19.38
N HIS A 201 -20.55 -8.01 19.49
CA HIS A 201 -21.63 -7.75 18.54
C HIS A 201 -21.92 -6.25 18.40
N ALA A 202 -21.95 -5.51 19.51
CA ALA A 202 -22.18 -4.07 19.50
C ALA A 202 -21.08 -3.30 18.74
N THR A 203 -19.85 -3.79 18.73
CA THR A 203 -18.73 -3.15 18.02
C THR A 203 -18.96 -3.12 16.51
N PHE A 204 -19.67 -4.10 15.95
CA PHE A 204 -19.99 -4.12 14.52
C PHE A 204 -20.97 -3.02 14.09
N TRP A 205 -21.67 -2.35 15.01
CA TRP A 205 -22.44 -1.15 14.69
C TRP A 205 -21.56 0.01 14.21
N VAL A 206 -20.32 0.11 14.69
CA VAL A 206 -19.34 1.07 14.18
C VAL A 206 -19.12 0.84 12.68
N TYR A 207 -19.08 -0.42 12.27
CA TYR A 207 -18.89 -0.82 10.88
C TYR A 207 -20.10 -0.42 10.01
N ILE A 208 -21.32 -0.57 10.53
CA ILE A 208 -22.56 -0.11 9.88
C ILE A 208 -22.55 1.41 9.69
N VAL A 209 -22.27 2.16 10.76
CA VAL A 209 -22.24 3.64 10.72
C VAL A 209 -21.21 4.14 9.71
N MET A 210 -20.01 3.57 9.71
CA MET A 210 -18.95 3.94 8.76
C MET A 210 -19.27 3.52 7.32
N GLY A 211 -19.93 2.38 7.12
CA GLY A 211 -20.43 1.94 5.81
C GLY A 211 -21.45 2.93 5.23
N VAL A 212 -22.43 3.35 6.03
CA VAL A 212 -23.43 4.38 5.65
C VAL A 212 -22.75 5.72 5.38
N LEU A 213 -21.79 6.13 6.20
CA LEU A 213 -21.02 7.36 5.97
C LEU A 213 -20.27 7.30 4.64
N ASN A 214 -19.64 6.16 4.31
CA ASN A 214 -18.99 5.96 3.02
C ASN A 214 -19.96 6.03 1.84
N MET A 215 -21.19 5.50 1.99
CA MET A 215 -22.24 5.65 0.98
C MET A 215 -22.60 7.12 0.76
N VAL A 216 -22.79 7.89 1.85
CA VAL A 216 -23.10 9.34 1.77
C VAL A 216 -21.96 10.12 1.11
N LEU A 217 -20.71 9.82 1.46
CA LEU A 217 -19.53 10.43 0.86
C LEU A 217 -19.42 10.08 -0.62
N ALA A 218 -19.65 8.82 -1.00
CA ALA A 218 -19.65 8.38 -2.39
C ALA A 218 -20.74 9.10 -3.21
N LEU A 219 -21.95 9.27 -2.67
CA LEU A 219 -23.01 10.04 -3.33
C LEU A 219 -22.66 11.53 -3.50
N SER A 220 -21.86 12.06 -2.58
CA SER A 220 -21.42 13.47 -2.59
C SER A 220 -20.27 13.75 -3.57
N MET A 221 -19.63 12.72 -4.14
CA MET A 221 -18.54 12.86 -5.12
C MET A 221 -19.07 13.30 -6.48
N SER A 222 -18.34 14.22 -7.12
CA SER A 222 -18.72 14.75 -8.44
C SER A 222 -18.42 13.77 -9.59
N ALA A 223 -18.91 14.08 -10.79
CA ALA A 223 -18.61 13.31 -12.00
C ALA A 223 -17.12 13.32 -12.39
N LYS A 224 -16.31 14.23 -11.83
CA LYS A 224 -14.85 14.30 -12.07
C LYS A 224 -14.11 13.08 -11.52
N CYS A 225 -14.72 12.38 -10.56
CA CYS A 225 -14.19 11.14 -10.00
C CYS A 225 -14.34 9.92 -10.92
N GLU A 226 -15.18 10.01 -11.95
CA GLU A 226 -15.34 8.93 -12.91
C GLU A 226 -14.16 8.87 -13.87
N ALA A 227 -13.89 7.69 -14.43
CA ALA A 227 -12.97 7.60 -15.55
C ALA A 227 -13.54 8.41 -16.72
N ALA A 228 -12.73 9.27 -17.35
CA ALA A 228 -13.14 9.92 -18.59
C ALA A 228 -13.48 8.82 -19.60
N LYS A 229 -14.72 8.79 -20.09
CA LYS A 229 -15.02 8.06 -21.33
C LYS A 229 -14.07 8.65 -22.37
N ALA A 230 -13.16 7.84 -22.90
CA ALA A 230 -12.41 8.25 -24.08
C ALA A 230 -13.44 8.80 -25.08
N PRO A 231 -13.24 10.03 -25.62
CA PRO A 231 -14.10 10.47 -26.69
C PRO A 231 -14.03 9.40 -27.77
N ILE A 232 -15.19 8.92 -28.19
CA ILE A 232 -15.31 8.22 -29.46
C ILE A 232 -15.10 9.33 -30.50
N GLU A 233 -13.85 9.77 -30.65
CA GLU A 233 -13.44 10.56 -31.81
C GLU A 233 -13.52 9.59 -32.98
N ALA A 234 -14.59 9.79 -33.75
CA ALA A 234 -14.83 9.34 -35.10
C ALA A 234 -13.85 8.27 -35.60
N THR A 235 -14.29 7.02 -35.54
CA THR A 235 -14.01 6.00 -36.58
C THR A 235 -14.55 6.48 -37.94
N GLY A 236 -14.04 7.62 -38.43
CA GLY A 236 -14.18 8.10 -39.80
C GLY A 236 -12.98 7.69 -40.64
N GLU A 237 -11.76 7.76 -40.08
CA GLU A 237 -10.56 7.37 -40.81
C GLU A 237 -10.34 5.85 -40.85
N ALA A 238 -10.77 5.12 -39.81
CA ALA A 238 -10.74 3.66 -39.82
C ALA A 238 -11.83 3.03 -40.72
N ALA A 239 -12.89 3.78 -41.05
CA ALA A 239 -13.92 3.36 -42.00
C ALA A 239 -13.54 3.71 -43.45
N GLN A 240 -12.72 4.74 -43.67
CA GLN A 240 -12.21 5.10 -44.99
C GLN A 240 -11.10 4.16 -45.48
N GLY A 241 -10.24 3.65 -44.57
CA GLY A 241 -9.27 2.61 -44.93
C GLY A 241 -9.89 1.25 -45.29
N LEU A 242 -11.15 1.00 -44.93
CA LEU A 242 -11.88 -0.25 -45.23
C LEU A 242 -12.65 -0.21 -46.55
N LEU A 243 -12.71 0.94 -47.23
CA LEU A 243 -13.37 1.07 -48.54
C LEU A 243 -12.39 1.16 -49.72
N ASP A 244 -11.09 1.38 -49.44
CA ASP A 244 -10.04 1.44 -50.47
C ASP A 244 -9.34 0.09 -50.73
N GLU A 245 -9.62 -0.96 -49.94
CA GLU A 245 -9.01 -2.29 -50.11
C GLU A 245 -9.78 -3.24 -51.05
N ASP A 246 -10.91 -2.82 -51.63
CA ASP A 246 -11.72 -3.67 -52.54
C ASP A 246 -11.27 -3.63 -54.03
N GLN A 247 -10.11 -3.04 -54.34
CA GLN A 247 -9.55 -3.07 -55.70
C GLN A 247 -8.03 -3.29 -55.72
N ALA A 248 -7.60 -4.53 -55.48
CA ALA A 248 -6.44 -5.12 -56.16
C ALA A 248 -6.28 -6.62 -55.81
N THR A 249 -6.80 -7.46 -56.70
CA THR A 249 -6.19 -8.72 -57.22
C THR A 249 -5.40 -9.63 -56.27
N ASP A 250 -6.03 -10.78 -56.01
CA ASP A 250 -5.55 -12.16 -56.23
C ASP A 250 -4.28 -12.70 -55.54
N GLU A 251 -4.52 -13.87 -54.90
CA GLU A 251 -3.60 -14.98 -54.57
C GLU A 251 -2.62 -14.81 -53.39
N ASP A 252 -2.98 -15.36 -52.21
CA ASP A 252 -2.37 -16.56 -51.61
C ASP A 252 -2.81 -16.74 -50.13
N ASP A 253 -2.77 -17.98 -49.66
CA ASP A 253 -3.39 -18.57 -48.47
C ASP A 253 -3.13 -17.91 -47.09
N GLY A 254 -4.15 -17.99 -46.22
CA GLY A 254 -3.93 -18.40 -44.82
C GLY A 254 -4.15 -17.39 -43.68
N HIS A 255 -5.35 -17.47 -43.08
CA HIS A 255 -5.71 -17.16 -41.67
C HIS A 255 -6.07 -15.72 -41.27
N VAL A 256 -7.36 -15.40 -41.39
CA VAL A 256 -8.02 -14.31 -40.65
C VAL A 256 -8.17 -14.71 -39.18
N VAL A 257 -7.34 -14.12 -38.32
CA VAL A 257 -7.41 -14.30 -36.86
C VAL A 257 -8.60 -13.51 -36.28
N PRO A 258 -9.56 -14.14 -35.57
CA PRO A 258 -10.74 -13.45 -35.06
C PRO A 258 -10.38 -12.38 -34.00
N PRO A 259 -11.16 -11.30 -33.85
CA PRO A 259 -10.86 -10.19 -32.93
C PRO A 259 -10.74 -10.61 -31.44
N ALA A 260 -11.34 -11.74 -31.06
CA ALA A 260 -11.15 -12.35 -29.74
C ALA A 260 -9.72 -12.88 -29.51
N ALA A 261 -9.05 -13.33 -30.57
CA ALA A 261 -7.65 -13.78 -30.51
C ALA A 261 -6.68 -12.60 -30.41
N LYS A 262 -6.95 -11.44 -31.03
CA LYS A 262 -6.18 -10.19 -30.80
C LYS A 262 -6.22 -9.73 -29.34
N LYS A 263 -7.39 -9.81 -28.67
CA LYS A 263 -7.52 -9.50 -27.23
C LYS A 263 -6.78 -10.52 -26.35
N ARG A 264 -6.74 -11.79 -26.75
CA ARG A 264 -6.04 -12.87 -26.04
C ARG A 264 -4.52 -12.83 -26.25
N GLU A 265 -4.06 -12.39 -27.43
CA GLU A 265 -2.66 -12.07 -27.72
C GLU A 265 -2.17 -10.83 -27.00
N GLN A 266 -2.99 -9.77 -26.86
CA GLN A 266 -2.65 -8.59 -26.06
C GLN A 266 -2.45 -8.91 -24.57
N ILE A 267 -3.21 -9.87 -24.03
CA ILE A 267 -3.02 -10.34 -22.65
C ILE A 267 -1.77 -11.22 -22.53
N ARG A 268 -1.52 -12.09 -23.52
CA ARG A 268 -0.29 -12.90 -23.58
C ARG A 268 0.98 -12.05 -23.77
N SER A 269 0.91 -10.96 -24.54
CA SER A 269 2.06 -10.09 -24.84
C SER A 269 2.50 -9.26 -23.62
N ARG A 270 1.57 -8.89 -22.72
CA ARG A 270 1.91 -8.17 -21.47
C ARG A 270 2.64 -9.04 -20.44
N PHE A 271 2.37 -10.35 -20.41
CA PHE A 271 3.11 -11.30 -19.56
C PHE A 271 4.40 -11.81 -20.21
N SER A 272 4.51 -11.79 -21.55
CA SER A 272 5.75 -12.13 -22.26
C SER A 272 6.78 -11.00 -22.30
N GLN A 273 6.45 -9.81 -21.79
CA GLN A 273 7.28 -8.60 -21.83
C GLN A 273 8.45 -8.59 -20.83
N VAL A 274 8.47 -9.44 -19.80
CA VAL A 274 9.57 -9.46 -18.83
C VAL A 274 10.76 -10.23 -19.43
N SER A 275 11.92 -9.60 -19.60
CA SER A 275 13.12 -10.26 -20.11
C SER A 275 13.59 -11.42 -19.23
N SER A 276 14.15 -12.47 -19.84
CA SER A 276 14.71 -13.63 -19.11
C SER A 276 15.79 -13.22 -18.10
N ALA A 277 16.55 -12.17 -18.37
CA ALA A 277 17.55 -11.61 -17.45
C ALA A 277 16.90 -11.02 -16.18
N THR A 278 15.83 -10.24 -16.34
CA THR A 278 15.04 -9.68 -15.23
C THR A 278 14.38 -10.79 -14.41
N ARG A 279 13.84 -11.84 -15.06
CA ARG A 279 13.15 -12.94 -14.38
C ARG A 279 14.06 -13.71 -13.41
N ILE A 280 15.31 -13.96 -13.78
CA ILE A 280 16.25 -14.73 -12.93
C ILE A 280 16.52 -14.00 -11.60
N VAL A 281 16.75 -12.68 -11.66
CA VAL A 281 16.93 -11.86 -10.45
C VAL A 281 15.62 -11.78 -9.66
N MET A 282 14.51 -11.53 -10.34
CA MET A 282 13.22 -11.37 -9.69
C MET A 282 12.67 -12.64 -9.05
N TYR A 283 12.97 -13.85 -9.55
CA TYR A 283 12.57 -15.08 -8.87
C TYR A 283 13.19 -15.21 -7.48
N ARG A 284 14.45 -14.82 -7.32
CA ARG A 284 15.13 -14.81 -6.00
C ARG A 284 14.48 -13.78 -5.08
N VAL A 285 14.23 -12.57 -5.61
CA VAL A 285 13.57 -11.49 -4.86
C VAL A 285 12.15 -11.89 -4.45
N TRP A 286 11.35 -12.47 -5.35
CA TRP A 286 9.98 -12.90 -5.07
C TRP A 286 9.92 -14.03 -4.07
N PHE A 287 10.85 -14.98 -4.11
CA PHE A 287 10.93 -16.04 -3.10
C PHE A 287 11.17 -15.44 -1.71
N LEU A 288 12.14 -14.55 -1.59
CA LEU A 288 12.45 -13.83 -0.35
C LEU A 288 11.23 -13.01 0.13
N LEU A 289 10.60 -12.23 -0.76
CA LEU A 289 9.42 -11.44 -0.43
C LEU A 289 8.20 -12.27 -0.06
N ALA A 290 8.07 -13.49 -0.61
CA ALA A 290 7.01 -14.42 -0.23
C ALA A 290 7.20 -14.89 1.21
N ILE A 291 8.44 -15.23 1.62
CA ILE A 291 8.76 -15.61 3.00
C ILE A 291 8.42 -14.49 3.98
N ASP A 292 8.84 -13.26 3.66
CA ASP A 292 8.52 -12.06 4.44
C ASP A 292 7.00 -11.88 4.62
N SER A 293 6.28 -11.93 3.50
CA SER A 293 4.83 -11.68 3.50
C SER A 293 4.05 -12.80 4.19
N LEU A 294 4.51 -14.05 4.09
CA LEU A 294 3.96 -15.18 4.84
C LEU A 294 4.08 -14.94 6.35
N ALA A 295 5.25 -14.53 6.81
CA ALA A 295 5.51 -14.24 8.21
C ALA A 295 4.70 -13.03 8.72
N ASP A 296 4.52 -12.00 7.90
CA ASP A 296 3.60 -10.89 8.18
C ASP A 296 2.15 -11.37 8.36
N GLY A 297 1.69 -12.26 7.46
CA GLY A 297 0.37 -12.88 7.56
C GLY A 297 0.20 -13.69 8.84
N MET A 298 1.23 -14.46 9.23
CA MET A 298 1.23 -15.24 10.48
C MET A 298 1.05 -14.35 11.70
N CYS A 299 1.68 -13.17 11.68
CA CYS A 299 1.66 -12.25 12.79
C CYS A 299 0.74 -11.04 12.56
N SER A 300 -0.43 -11.26 11.96
CA SER A 300 -1.41 -10.20 11.68
C SER A 300 -1.87 -9.45 12.94
N ASN A 301 -2.38 -8.22 12.78
CA ASN A 301 -2.81 -7.36 13.89
C ASN A 301 -3.82 -8.08 14.80
N THR A 302 -4.83 -8.68 14.18
CA THR A 302 -5.90 -9.41 14.87
C THR A 302 -5.40 -10.62 15.68
N LEU A 303 -4.45 -11.39 15.13
CA LEU A 303 -3.88 -12.53 15.85
C LEU A 303 -2.91 -12.08 16.96
N THR A 304 -2.23 -10.94 16.76
CA THR A 304 -1.41 -10.31 17.79
C THR A 304 -2.26 -9.84 18.96
N ASN A 305 -3.41 -9.23 18.69
CA ASN A 305 -4.39 -8.84 19.71
C ASN A 305 -4.89 -10.04 20.51
N TYR A 306 -5.23 -11.12 19.81
CA TYR A 306 -5.68 -12.35 20.44
C TYR A 306 -4.60 -12.97 21.34
N TYR A 307 -3.34 -13.00 20.87
CA TYR A 307 -2.23 -13.51 21.66
C TYR A 307 -1.98 -12.69 22.93
N LEU A 308 -1.96 -11.35 22.82
CA LEU A 308 -1.74 -10.47 23.98
C LEU A 308 -2.84 -10.63 25.03
N ASP A 309 -4.10 -10.70 24.58
CA ASP A 309 -5.23 -10.91 25.47
C ASP A 309 -5.21 -12.29 26.15
N ARG A 310 -4.89 -13.35 25.40
CA ARG A 310 -4.78 -14.71 25.97
C ARG A 310 -3.62 -14.82 26.97
N LYS A 311 -2.53 -14.10 26.76
CA LYS A 311 -1.33 -14.15 27.62
C LYS A 311 -1.47 -13.29 28.89
N PHE A 312 -2.05 -12.10 28.79
CA PHE A 312 -2.06 -11.11 29.88
C PHE A 312 -3.46 -10.76 30.39
N HIS A 313 -4.53 -11.26 29.76
CA HIS A 313 -5.93 -10.99 30.11
C HIS A 313 -6.22 -9.48 30.24
N LEU A 314 -5.79 -8.73 29.24
CA LEU A 314 -5.83 -7.27 29.25
C LEU A 314 -7.26 -6.73 29.17
N ALA A 315 -7.48 -5.56 29.79
CA ALA A 315 -8.66 -4.75 29.48
C ALA A 315 -8.64 -4.37 28.00
N LYS A 316 -9.83 -4.28 27.38
CA LYS A 316 -9.91 -3.99 25.94
C LYS A 316 -9.49 -2.56 25.63
N SER A 317 -9.67 -1.65 26.58
CA SER A 317 -9.12 -0.30 26.55
C SER A 317 -7.59 -0.31 26.44
N THR A 318 -6.90 -1.04 27.32
CA THR A 318 -5.44 -1.15 27.31
C THR A 318 -4.91 -1.79 26.02
N LEU A 319 -5.58 -2.82 25.51
CA LEU A 319 -5.22 -3.41 24.23
C LEU A 319 -5.39 -2.40 23.07
N GLY A 320 -6.47 -1.61 23.11
CA GLY A 320 -6.69 -0.48 22.21
C GLY A 320 -5.56 0.55 22.28
N ASP A 321 -5.21 1.01 23.49
CA ASP A 321 -4.16 2.01 23.75
C ASP A 321 -2.81 1.55 23.17
N ILE A 322 -2.44 0.29 23.42
CA ILE A 322 -1.20 -0.32 22.92
C ILE A 322 -1.19 -0.33 21.38
N MET A 323 -2.23 -0.86 20.76
CA MET A 323 -2.26 -1.06 19.31
C MET A 323 -2.42 0.25 18.55
N SER A 324 -3.21 1.18 19.06
CA SER A 324 -3.34 2.54 18.54
C SER A 324 -1.99 3.26 18.57
N THR A 325 -1.29 3.22 19.72
CA THR A 325 0.06 3.80 19.85
C THR A 325 1.03 3.15 18.87
N ALA A 326 0.99 1.83 18.70
CA ALA A 326 1.82 1.12 17.74
C ALA A 326 1.55 1.57 16.29
N HIS A 327 0.28 1.77 15.91
CA HIS A 327 -0.08 2.28 14.59
C HIS A 327 0.36 3.73 14.34
N VAL A 328 0.21 4.61 15.35
CA VAL A 328 0.70 5.99 15.28
C VAL A 328 2.22 6.00 15.12
N LEU A 329 2.93 5.22 15.94
CA LEU A 329 4.37 5.07 15.86
C LEU A 329 4.81 4.60 14.47
N ALA A 330 4.15 3.57 13.93
CA ALA A 330 4.44 3.05 12.60
C ALA A 330 4.22 4.10 11.48
N THR A 331 3.20 4.94 11.62
CA THR A 331 2.91 6.04 10.68
C THR A 331 3.99 7.12 10.73
N VAL A 332 4.39 7.53 11.94
CA VAL A 332 5.45 8.52 12.14
C VAL A 332 6.79 8.00 11.60
N SER A 333 7.14 6.75 11.91
CA SER A 333 8.39 6.14 11.43
C SER A 333 8.45 6.00 9.91
N ALA A 334 7.33 5.70 9.25
CA ALA A 334 7.28 5.55 7.80
C ALA A 334 7.70 6.85 7.06
N VAL A 335 7.44 8.03 7.65
CA VAL A 335 7.89 9.33 7.08
C VAL A 335 9.41 9.41 7.00
N PHE A 336 10.12 8.81 7.96
CA PHE A 336 11.58 8.83 8.02
C PHE A 336 12.24 7.80 7.08
N ALA A 337 11.48 6.90 6.47
CA ALA A 337 12.01 5.87 5.56
C ALA A 337 12.73 6.46 4.34
N GLY A 338 12.13 7.46 3.68
CA GLY A 338 12.70 8.11 2.49
C GLY A 338 13.99 8.88 2.79
N PRO A 339 14.02 9.77 3.79
CA PRO A 339 15.25 10.42 4.25
C PRO A 339 16.36 9.41 4.59
N LEU A 340 16.05 8.37 5.36
CA LEU A 340 17.03 7.36 5.76
C LEU A 340 17.61 6.64 4.53
N ALA A 341 16.76 6.26 3.58
CA ALA A 341 17.17 5.64 2.31
C ALA A 341 18.14 6.48 1.47
N ARG A 342 18.02 7.81 1.52
CA ARG A 342 18.95 8.72 0.83
C ARG A 342 20.33 8.76 1.50
N HIS A 343 20.40 8.54 2.82
CA HIS A 343 21.66 8.62 3.57
C HIS A 343 22.44 7.32 3.57
N ILE A 344 21.77 6.19 3.82
CA ILE A 344 22.44 4.89 3.98
C ILE A 344 22.22 3.94 2.79
N GLY A 345 21.35 4.30 1.84
CA GLY A 345 21.01 3.52 0.66
C GLY A 345 19.74 2.68 0.81
N LEU A 346 19.13 2.30 -0.32
CA LEU A 346 17.84 1.58 -0.38
C LEU A 346 17.91 0.20 0.32
N VAL A 347 18.90 -0.61 -0.05
CA VAL A 347 19.08 -1.97 0.51
C VAL A 347 19.42 -1.92 1.98
N ASN A 348 20.37 -1.08 2.38
CA ASN A 348 20.78 -0.95 3.77
C ASN A 348 19.62 -0.47 4.64
N THR A 349 18.83 0.50 4.17
CA THR A 349 17.64 0.94 4.91
C THR A 349 16.67 -0.21 5.11
N MET A 350 16.37 -0.94 4.04
CA MET A 350 15.48 -2.11 4.11
C MET A 350 15.98 -3.15 5.14
N VAL A 351 17.26 -3.53 5.12
CA VAL A 351 17.80 -4.55 6.04
C VAL A 351 17.96 -4.02 7.47
N PHE A 352 18.53 -2.83 7.68
CA PHE A 352 18.85 -2.33 9.02
C PHE A 352 17.63 -1.84 9.80
N THR A 353 16.54 -1.46 9.15
CA THR A 353 15.27 -1.20 9.86
C THR A 353 14.48 -2.48 10.05
N HIS A 354 14.46 -3.37 9.06
CA HIS A 354 13.62 -4.57 9.14
C HIS A 354 14.21 -5.65 10.06
N LEU A 355 15.54 -5.84 10.11
CA LEU A 355 16.17 -6.86 10.94
C LEU A 355 15.92 -6.68 12.45
N PRO A 356 16.08 -5.49 13.06
CA PRO A 356 15.71 -5.28 14.45
C PRO A 356 14.21 -5.50 14.71
N SER A 357 13.33 -5.15 13.77
CA SER A 357 11.90 -5.48 13.84
C SER A 357 11.68 -6.99 13.83
N SER A 358 12.36 -7.73 12.95
CA SER A 358 12.26 -9.18 12.83
C SER A 358 12.73 -9.89 14.10
N ILE A 359 13.81 -9.41 14.72
CA ILE A 359 14.28 -9.89 16.04
C ILE A 359 13.24 -9.54 17.12
N ALA A 360 12.63 -8.36 17.07
CA ALA A 360 11.58 -7.99 18.02
C ALA A 360 10.36 -8.93 17.91
N VAL A 361 9.95 -9.34 16.70
CA VAL A 361 8.90 -10.36 16.48
C VAL A 361 9.31 -11.71 17.07
N LEU A 362 10.56 -12.12 16.87
CA LEU A 362 11.09 -13.38 17.39
C LEU A 362 11.05 -13.42 18.92
N LEU A 363 11.46 -12.33 19.56
CA LEU A 363 11.56 -12.21 21.02
C LEU A 363 10.25 -11.78 21.69
N PHE A 364 9.29 -11.26 20.93
CA PHE A 364 7.99 -10.78 21.41
C PHE A 364 7.29 -11.72 22.40
N PRO A 365 7.30 -13.06 22.20
CA PRO A 365 6.63 -13.99 23.11
C PRO A 365 7.40 -14.29 24.41
N ALA A 366 8.70 -14.01 24.49
CA ALA A 366 9.57 -14.47 25.57
C ALA A 366 9.36 -13.74 26.92
N PRO A 367 9.16 -12.41 26.97
CA PRO A 367 8.98 -11.71 28.24
C PRO A 367 7.69 -12.11 28.96
N GLN A 368 7.75 -12.25 30.29
CA GLN A 368 6.56 -12.41 31.15
C GLN A 368 6.00 -11.07 31.64
N SER A 369 6.71 -9.96 31.39
CA SER A 369 6.24 -8.62 31.74
C SER A 369 5.56 -7.96 30.54
N LEU A 370 4.37 -7.40 30.77
CA LEU A 370 3.61 -6.65 29.75
C LEU A 370 4.45 -5.52 29.15
N ALA A 371 5.16 -4.76 29.99
CA ALA A 371 5.94 -3.61 29.54
C ALA A 371 7.02 -4.01 28.50
N LEU A 372 7.74 -5.11 28.75
CA LEU A 372 8.75 -5.60 27.82
C LEU A 372 8.14 -6.13 26.51
N THR A 373 7.00 -6.84 26.58
CA THR A 373 6.28 -7.27 25.37
C THR A 373 5.81 -6.08 24.54
N VAL A 374 5.31 -5.02 25.18
CA VAL A 374 4.91 -3.76 24.51
C VAL A 374 6.11 -3.06 23.87
N VAL A 375 7.28 -3.04 24.52
CA VAL A 375 8.50 -2.47 23.93
C VAL A 375 8.90 -3.21 22.64
N PHE A 376 8.88 -4.56 22.64
CA PHE A 376 9.14 -5.32 21.42
C PHE A 376 8.08 -5.09 20.34
N LEU A 377 6.80 -4.97 20.72
CA LEU A 377 5.72 -4.65 19.80
C LEU A 377 5.93 -3.28 19.15
N PHE A 378 6.28 -2.26 19.93
CA PHE A 378 6.55 -0.91 19.42
C PHE A 378 7.79 -0.88 18.52
N LEU A 379 8.85 -1.60 18.90
CA LEU A 379 10.04 -1.74 18.06
C LEU A 379 9.69 -2.37 16.70
N ARG A 380 8.88 -3.44 16.73
CA ARG A 380 8.35 -4.09 15.54
C ARG A 380 7.56 -3.10 14.68
N TYR A 381 6.49 -2.52 15.21
CA TYR A 381 5.60 -1.66 14.42
C TYR A 381 6.30 -0.41 13.90
N GLY A 382 7.14 0.20 14.73
CA GLY A 382 7.90 1.39 14.39
C GLY A 382 8.88 1.15 13.24
N LEU A 383 9.61 0.03 13.24
CA LEU A 383 10.64 -0.20 12.24
C LEU A 383 10.16 -1.00 11.03
N ASN A 384 9.15 -1.87 11.17
CA ASN A 384 8.65 -2.70 10.08
C ASN A 384 8.19 -1.87 8.88
N ASN A 385 7.45 -0.79 9.10
CA ASN A 385 6.87 0.01 8.02
C ASN A 385 7.89 0.89 7.27
N MET A 386 9.14 0.97 7.73
CA MET A 386 10.17 1.78 7.09
C MET A 386 10.73 1.17 5.81
N ASP A 387 10.38 -0.08 5.51
CA ASP A 387 10.93 -0.84 4.39
C ASP A 387 10.14 -0.68 3.08
N GLN A 388 8.86 -0.24 3.15
CA GLN A 388 7.93 -0.32 2.01
C GLN A 388 8.34 0.57 0.85
N ALA A 389 8.70 1.82 1.14
CA ALA A 389 9.16 2.77 0.13
C ALA A 389 10.54 2.40 -0.44
N PRO A 390 11.57 2.09 0.38
CA PRO A 390 12.85 1.61 -0.12
C PRO A 390 12.76 0.35 -0.98
N ARG A 391 11.94 -0.63 -0.60
CA ARG A 391 11.71 -1.88 -1.34
C ARG A 391 11.14 -1.63 -2.73
N THR A 392 10.09 -0.81 -2.81
CA THR A 392 9.47 -0.43 -4.08
C THR A 392 10.48 0.28 -4.99
N ALA A 393 11.25 1.22 -4.44
CA ALA A 393 12.29 1.92 -5.18
C ALA A 393 13.44 0.99 -5.62
N PHE A 394 13.84 0.02 -4.78
CA PHE A 394 14.85 -0.98 -5.11
C PHE A 394 14.42 -1.85 -6.29
N ILE A 395 13.19 -2.38 -6.27
CA ILE A 395 12.67 -3.19 -7.38
C ILE A 395 12.60 -2.34 -8.66
N ALA A 396 12.15 -1.09 -8.57
CA ALA A 396 12.12 -0.19 -9.72
C ALA A 396 13.53 0.12 -10.27
N ALA A 397 14.56 0.17 -9.42
CA ALA A 397 15.95 0.40 -9.83
C ALA A 397 16.59 -0.82 -10.51
N VAL A 398 16.19 -2.04 -10.13
CA VAL A 398 16.74 -3.29 -10.67
C VAL A 398 16.01 -3.74 -11.95
N VAL A 399 14.80 -3.23 -12.18
CA VAL A 399 13.94 -3.61 -13.31
C VAL A 399 13.93 -2.52 -14.39
N ARG A 400 13.95 -2.95 -15.65
CA ARG A 400 13.88 -2.07 -16.82
C ARG A 400 12.60 -1.23 -16.83
N PRO A 401 12.63 0.04 -17.24
CA PRO A 401 11.47 0.95 -17.18
C PRO A 401 10.20 0.36 -17.79
N GLU A 402 10.30 -0.36 -18.90
CA GLU A 402 9.19 -0.94 -19.65
C GLU A 402 8.53 -2.12 -18.90
N GLU A 403 9.29 -2.78 -18.03
CA GLU A 403 8.88 -3.98 -17.29
C GLU A 403 8.41 -3.67 -15.86
N ARG A 404 8.67 -2.45 -15.33
CA ARG A 404 8.42 -2.06 -13.94
C ARG A 404 6.99 -2.31 -13.49
N THR A 405 6.02 -1.88 -14.29
CA THR A 405 4.60 -2.03 -13.94
C THR A 405 4.20 -3.51 -13.82
N ALA A 406 4.65 -4.35 -14.76
CA ALA A 406 4.37 -5.78 -14.74
C ALA A 406 5.04 -6.47 -13.53
N VAL A 407 6.32 -6.18 -13.29
CA VAL A 407 7.08 -6.76 -12.18
C VAL A 407 6.53 -6.33 -10.82
N MET A 408 6.15 -5.06 -10.65
CA MET A 408 5.51 -4.57 -9.43
C MET A 408 4.15 -5.24 -9.21
N GLY A 409 3.35 -5.43 -10.26
CA GLY A 409 2.09 -6.17 -10.18
C GLY A 409 2.27 -7.62 -9.73
N ILE A 410 3.22 -8.34 -10.32
CA ILE A 410 3.54 -9.73 -9.93
C ILE A 410 4.07 -9.76 -8.49
N THR A 411 4.95 -8.83 -8.12
CA THR A 411 5.50 -8.71 -6.76
C THR A 411 4.38 -8.61 -5.73
N THR A 412 3.45 -7.66 -5.93
CA THR A 412 2.31 -7.49 -5.03
C THR A 412 1.46 -8.76 -4.97
N THR A 413 1.18 -9.39 -6.12
CA THR A 413 0.41 -10.64 -6.17
C THR A 413 1.06 -11.76 -5.36
N VAL A 414 2.37 -11.99 -5.55
CA VAL A 414 3.13 -13.00 -4.80
C VAL A 414 3.10 -12.72 -3.30
N ARG A 415 3.34 -11.46 -2.90
CA ARG A 415 3.32 -11.07 -1.49
C ARG A 415 1.95 -11.29 -0.88
N THR A 416 0.89 -10.85 -1.54
CA THR A 416 -0.47 -10.98 -1.03
C THR A 416 -0.86 -12.45 -0.89
N LEU A 417 -0.61 -13.29 -1.90
CA LEU A 417 -0.88 -14.73 -1.83
C LEU A 417 -0.10 -15.43 -0.72
N ALA A 418 1.18 -15.08 -0.52
CA ALA A 418 1.95 -15.62 0.59
C ALA A 418 1.38 -15.19 1.95
N SER A 419 0.97 -13.93 2.08
CA SER A 419 0.38 -13.42 3.32
C SER A 419 -0.97 -14.04 3.68
N THR A 420 -1.77 -14.47 2.71
CA THR A 420 -3.08 -15.08 3.00
C THR A 420 -2.95 -16.43 3.70
N LEU A 421 -1.86 -17.17 3.48
CA LEU A 421 -1.61 -18.47 4.11
C LEU A 421 -1.21 -18.35 5.59
N GLY A 422 -0.62 -17.23 5.98
CA GLY A 422 -0.05 -17.03 7.31
C GLY A 422 -1.03 -17.26 8.47
N PRO A 423 -2.24 -16.66 8.46
CA PRO A 423 -3.20 -16.83 9.54
C PRO A 423 -3.60 -18.28 9.83
N SER A 424 -3.75 -19.13 8.80
CA SER A 424 -4.04 -20.56 8.98
C SER A 424 -2.90 -21.31 9.66
N ILE A 425 -1.64 -21.00 9.31
CA ILE A 425 -0.47 -21.57 9.97
C ILE A 425 -0.46 -21.16 11.44
N THR A 426 -0.71 -19.88 11.72
CA THR A 426 -0.79 -19.39 13.10
C THR A 426 -1.93 -20.05 13.87
N GLY A 427 -3.12 -20.18 13.28
CA GLY A 427 -4.26 -20.86 13.92
C GLY A 427 -3.97 -22.33 14.22
N ALA A 428 -3.29 -23.04 13.30
CA ALA A 428 -2.86 -24.42 13.51
C ALA A 428 -1.84 -24.54 14.66
N LEU A 429 -0.87 -23.62 14.73
CA LEU A 429 0.14 -23.58 15.80
C LEU A 429 -0.47 -23.16 17.15
N ALA A 430 -1.45 -22.26 17.12
CA ALA A 430 -2.16 -21.74 18.29
C ALA A 430 -3.08 -22.74 18.97
N GLY A 431 -3.57 -23.76 18.24
CA GLY A 431 -4.44 -24.82 18.79
C GLY A 431 -3.77 -25.74 19.81
N SER A 432 -2.45 -25.64 19.99
CA SER A 432 -1.73 -26.21 21.14
C SER A 432 -1.39 -25.08 22.12
N GLU A 433 -1.02 -25.33 23.39
CA GLU A 433 -0.59 -24.27 24.35
C GLU A 433 0.63 -23.43 23.85
N ASN A 434 1.09 -23.68 22.63
CA ASN A 434 2.25 -23.12 21.97
C ASN A 434 1.92 -21.95 21.02
N PHE A 435 0.89 -21.13 21.25
CA PHE A 435 0.61 -19.98 20.39
C PHE A 435 1.82 -19.03 20.24
N TRP A 436 2.70 -18.96 21.24
CA TRP A 436 3.96 -18.24 21.16
C TRP A 436 4.88 -18.70 20.00
N VAL A 437 4.81 -19.97 19.58
CA VAL A 437 5.63 -20.54 18.50
C VAL A 437 5.33 -19.88 17.16
N ALA A 438 4.09 -19.46 16.91
CA ALA A 438 3.74 -18.79 15.66
C ALA A 438 4.56 -17.50 15.44
N PHE A 439 4.76 -16.72 16.49
CA PHE A 439 5.56 -15.50 16.43
C PHE A 439 7.06 -15.79 16.34
N VAL A 440 7.54 -16.85 17.01
CA VAL A 440 8.95 -17.27 16.87
C VAL A 440 9.24 -17.75 15.45
N VAL A 441 8.37 -18.58 14.86
CA VAL A 441 8.50 -19.03 13.48
C VAL A 441 8.42 -17.83 12.52
N GLY A 442 7.45 -16.93 12.71
CA GLY A 442 7.32 -15.71 11.92
C GLY A 442 8.56 -14.81 12.00
N GLY A 443 9.08 -14.57 13.21
CA GLY A 443 10.31 -13.80 13.42
C GLY A 443 11.52 -14.45 12.77
N ALA A 444 11.67 -15.77 12.89
CA ALA A 444 12.77 -16.51 12.27
C ALA A 444 12.73 -16.45 10.73
N LEU A 445 11.55 -16.61 10.14
CA LEU A 445 11.35 -16.45 8.69
C LEU A 445 11.72 -15.05 8.21
N ARG A 446 11.38 -14.01 8.98
CA ARG A 446 11.74 -12.62 8.63
C ARG A 446 13.24 -12.35 8.77
N VAL A 447 13.88 -12.84 9.84
CA VAL A 447 15.35 -12.75 9.97
C VAL A 447 16.04 -13.47 8.80
N LEU A 448 15.55 -14.64 8.41
CA LEU A 448 16.07 -15.37 7.24
C LEU A 448 15.91 -14.56 5.95
N TYR A 449 14.77 -13.91 5.75
CA TYR A 449 14.53 -12.99 4.65
C TYR A 449 15.55 -11.83 4.65
N ASP A 450 15.73 -11.16 5.78
CA ASP A 450 16.60 -9.99 5.90
C ASP A 450 18.06 -10.33 5.58
N LEU A 451 18.55 -11.44 6.15
CA LEU A 451 19.90 -11.94 5.88
C LEU A 451 20.05 -12.40 4.43
N GLY A 452 19.05 -13.11 3.89
CA GLY A 452 19.06 -13.57 2.50
C GLY A 452 19.08 -12.41 1.50
N LEU A 453 18.32 -11.35 1.78
CA LEU A 453 18.26 -10.14 0.98
C LEU A 453 19.59 -9.37 1.05
N TRP A 454 20.18 -9.23 2.24
CA TRP A 454 21.47 -8.61 2.44
C TRP A 454 22.59 -9.33 1.65
N VAL A 455 22.66 -10.66 1.78
CA VAL A 455 23.63 -11.49 1.04
C VAL A 455 23.40 -11.40 -0.47
N MET A 456 22.15 -11.39 -0.93
CA MET A 456 21.82 -11.25 -2.35
C MET A 456 22.27 -9.89 -2.89
N CYS A 457 22.02 -8.82 -2.16
CA CYS A 457 22.31 -7.45 -2.61
C CYS A 457 23.79 -7.08 -2.53
N ILE A 458 24.57 -7.62 -1.58
CA ILE A 458 26.04 -7.45 -1.59
C ILE A 458 26.65 -7.97 -2.90
N ASN A 459 26.07 -9.03 -3.46
CA ASN A 459 26.54 -9.63 -4.71
C ASN A 459 26.01 -8.93 -5.97
N MET A 460 25.18 -7.89 -5.84
CA MET A 460 24.51 -7.22 -6.96
C MET A 460 25.00 -5.78 -7.10
N ARG A 461 25.58 -5.40 -8.24
CA ARG A 461 25.89 -3.99 -8.52
C ARG A 461 24.58 -3.23 -8.79
N LEU A 462 24.11 -2.44 -7.82
CA LEU A 462 23.06 -1.43 -8.06
C LEU A 462 23.61 -0.40 -9.07
N HIS A 463 22.75 0.08 -9.98
CA HIS A 463 23.05 0.99 -11.12
C HIS A 463 23.54 0.35 -12.43
N ALA A 464 23.10 -0.86 -12.78
CA ALA A 464 23.40 -1.42 -14.10
C ALA A 464 22.64 -0.75 -15.28
N HIS A 465 21.58 0.01 -15.01
CA HIS A 465 20.60 0.45 -16.04
C HIS A 465 20.17 1.92 -15.96
N GLU A 466 20.76 2.75 -15.10
CA GLU A 466 20.55 4.20 -15.18
C GLU A 466 21.44 4.76 -16.30
N PRO A 467 20.89 5.47 -17.31
CA PRO A 467 21.71 6.22 -18.23
C PRO A 467 22.52 7.23 -17.42
N ASN A 468 23.83 7.30 -17.65
CA ASN A 468 24.71 8.26 -16.99
C ASN A 468 24.06 9.66 -17.03
N PRO A 469 24.05 10.41 -15.90
CA PRO A 469 23.61 11.79 -15.95
C PRO A 469 24.42 12.52 -17.03
N PRO A 470 23.81 13.42 -17.83
CA PRO A 470 24.56 14.21 -18.79
C PRO A 470 25.70 14.89 -18.05
N GLN A 471 26.93 14.66 -18.53
CA GLN A 471 28.11 15.33 -17.98
C GLN A 471 27.81 16.83 -17.90
N PRO A 472 28.11 17.50 -16.78
CA PRO A 472 27.96 18.95 -16.72
C PRO A 472 28.74 19.51 -17.90
N ILE A 473 28.04 20.28 -18.74
CA ILE A 473 28.64 21.00 -19.86
C ILE A 473 29.80 21.76 -19.26
N ALA A 474 31.03 21.34 -19.56
CA ALA A 474 32.21 22.10 -19.23
C ALA A 474 32.00 23.45 -19.92
N LEU A 475 31.75 24.49 -19.12
CA LEU A 475 31.87 25.86 -19.58
C LEU A 475 33.28 25.93 -20.18
N ARG A 476 33.36 25.96 -21.51
CA ARG A 476 34.56 26.36 -22.22
C ARG A 476 34.92 27.72 -21.64
N GLU A 477 35.95 27.77 -20.81
CA GLU A 477 36.67 28.99 -20.53
C GLU A 477 37.16 29.47 -21.90
N SER A 478 36.48 30.50 -22.41
CA SER A 478 36.97 31.33 -23.50
C SER A 478 38.15 32.11 -22.95
N THR A 479 39.33 31.50 -22.95
CA THR A 479 40.59 32.22 -22.85
C THR A 479 40.83 32.89 -24.20
N GLU A 480 40.08 33.95 -24.48
CA GLU A 480 40.50 34.97 -25.44
C GLU A 480 41.64 35.76 -24.77
N GLU A 481 42.88 35.28 -24.91
CA GLU A 481 44.04 36.16 -24.84
C GLU A 481 44.05 36.99 -26.12
N THR A 482 43.43 38.17 -26.05
CA THR A 482 43.68 39.27 -26.97
C THR A 482 44.95 39.99 -26.52
N PRO A 483 46.03 40.05 -27.32
CA PRO A 483 47.11 40.99 -27.06
C PRO A 483 46.70 42.34 -27.64
N VAL A 484 46.61 43.35 -26.77
CA VAL A 484 46.46 44.76 -27.16
C VAL A 484 47.84 45.44 -27.07
N GLU A 485 48.04 46.38 -28.00
CA GLU A 485 49.10 47.40 -28.11
C GLU A 485 50.41 46.96 -28.80
N THR A 486 50.97 47.67 -29.79
CA THR A 486 51.02 49.13 -30.06
C THR A 486 51.21 49.41 -31.56
N GLY A 487 50.69 50.55 -32.05
CA GLY A 487 50.73 50.93 -33.46
C GLY A 487 52.04 51.56 -33.98
N SER A 488 52.22 51.51 -35.29
CA SER A 488 52.58 52.64 -36.18
C SER A 488 52.58 52.18 -37.66
N PRO A 489 52.38 53.10 -38.63
CA PRO A 489 51.81 52.80 -39.95
C PRO A 489 52.86 52.76 -41.08
N GLN A 490 52.40 52.43 -42.31
CA GLN A 490 53.08 52.40 -43.63
C GLN A 490 53.50 50.98 -44.05
N ARG A 491 53.25 50.48 -45.27
CA ARG A 491 53.25 51.14 -46.58
C ARG A 491 52.51 50.23 -47.59
N ASP A 492 51.85 50.85 -48.56
CA ASP A 492 51.35 50.20 -49.78
C ASP A 492 52.44 49.39 -50.49
N GLU A 493 52.10 48.22 -51.03
CA GLU A 493 52.61 47.82 -52.35
C GLU A 493 51.71 46.77 -53.04
N HIS A 494 51.33 47.14 -54.26
CA HIS A 494 50.73 46.34 -55.32
C HIS A 494 51.48 45.02 -55.59
N SER A 495 50.76 44.04 -56.16
CA SER A 495 51.06 43.42 -57.47
C SER A 495 51.04 41.88 -57.51
N TYR A 496 50.07 41.36 -58.28
CA TYR A 496 50.12 40.29 -59.29
C TYR A 496 50.80 38.92 -59.09
N ARG A 497 50.06 37.93 -59.63
CA ARG A 497 50.46 36.65 -60.30
C ARG A 497 50.91 35.54 -59.35
N THR A 498 50.44 34.30 -59.51
CA THR A 498 50.11 33.57 -60.76
C THR A 498 49.05 32.52 -60.49
#